data_AF-A0A512DZ23-F1
#
_entry.id   AF-A0A512DZ23-F1
#
_cell.length_a   1.000
_cell.length_b   1.000
_cell.length_c   1.000
_cell.angle_alpha   90.00
_cell.angle_beta   90.00
_cell.angle_gamma   90.00
#
_symmetry.space_group_name_H-M   'P 1'
#
loop_
_entity.id
_entity.type
_entity.pdbx_description
1 polymer ?
#
loop_
_entity_poly.entity_id
_entity_poly.type
_entity_poly.pdbx_seq_one_letter_code
_entity_poly.pdbx_strand_id
1 'polypeptide(L)'
;MPQSAEASAETNTAAQTTPPLPHRQEVFARHIVAGCSQAEAARRAGYAWDSARQTGSRLVADVNVAARIAELALAREDSHRTEHDDLVANLKRLMTDSMSKKNTSGALRAIDMLARFQGHYANGNRGQSGRTSALSDTRDAPPSEPAPQPVPVPVPTPEEPEPEAVFDPPMPPAPQLPVEPAPAPPPPPRMRPDHAIRVLQAKISMIAHCRDTLKSRHPQVYQSLAFTEEAAMFFDDALDLLSEADWPTRQSPGKWLWPHGNPANPALSWVQDADARIDAYAAALVEAQDNDV
;
A
#
# COMPACT_ATOMS: atom_id res chain seq x y z
N MET A 1 -11.88 -5.11 -66.90
CA MET A 1 -12.44 -3.75 -66.84
C MET A 1 -13.92 -3.92 -66.47
N PRO A 2 -14.46 -3.37 -65.37
CA PRO A 2 -14.03 -2.24 -64.51
C PRO A 2 -13.42 -2.73 -63.17
N GLN A 3 -12.47 -2.07 -62.51
CA GLN A 3 -12.38 -0.72 -61.95
C GLN A 3 -13.35 -0.41 -60.80
N SER A 4 -12.75 0.05 -59.69
CA SER A 4 -13.32 0.88 -58.62
C SER A 4 -13.89 0.18 -57.39
N ALA A 5 -13.08 0.11 -56.33
CA ALA A 5 -13.37 0.78 -55.05
C ALA A 5 -12.25 0.49 -54.02
N GLU A 6 -11.02 0.91 -54.31
CA GLU A 6 -9.99 1.14 -53.28
C GLU A 6 -10.34 2.45 -52.56
N ALA A 7 -11.38 2.43 -51.71
CA ALA A 7 -11.60 3.46 -50.73
C ALA A 7 -10.82 3.06 -49.47
N SER A 8 -9.51 3.20 -49.56
CA SER A 8 -8.61 3.23 -48.41
C SER A 8 -9.08 4.36 -47.50
N ALA A 9 -9.85 4.00 -46.48
CA ALA A 9 -10.10 4.87 -45.35
C ALA A 9 -8.75 5.06 -44.62
N GLU A 10 -7.98 6.03 -45.08
CA GLU A 10 -6.96 6.72 -44.30
C GLU A 10 -7.65 7.49 -43.16
N THR A 11 -8.38 6.78 -42.29
CA THR A 11 -8.59 7.23 -40.92
C THR A 11 -7.27 7.02 -40.19
N ASN A 12 -6.30 7.85 -40.56
CA ASN A 12 -5.14 8.16 -39.78
C ASN A 12 -5.68 8.78 -38.50
N THR A 13 -5.99 7.91 -37.54
CA THR A 13 -6.24 8.24 -36.14
C THR A 13 -5.10 9.15 -35.74
N ALA A 14 -5.36 10.45 -35.80
CA ALA A 14 -4.53 11.48 -35.24
C ALA A 14 -4.43 11.13 -33.76
N ALA A 15 -3.42 10.33 -33.42
CA ALA A 15 -2.96 10.11 -32.08
C ALA A 15 -2.71 11.51 -31.55
N GLN A 16 -3.68 12.03 -30.80
CA GLN A 16 -3.61 13.32 -30.15
C GLN A 16 -2.49 13.18 -29.13
N THR A 17 -1.27 13.40 -29.59
CA THR A 17 -0.08 13.44 -28.76
C THR A 17 -0.26 14.65 -27.86
N THR A 18 -0.79 14.41 -26.67
CA THR A 18 -0.78 15.36 -25.57
C THR A 18 0.63 15.96 -25.53
N PRO A 19 0.78 17.30 -25.54
CA PRO A 19 2.09 17.93 -25.60
C PRO A 19 2.98 17.35 -24.49
N PRO A 20 4.26 17.02 -24.79
CA PRO A 20 5.10 16.28 -23.86
C PRO A 20 5.24 17.05 -22.54
N LEU A 21 4.81 16.42 -21.44
CA LEU A 21 4.86 17.03 -20.12
C LEU A 21 6.31 17.09 -19.60
N PRO A 22 6.67 18.12 -18.82
CA PRO A 22 7.91 18.14 -18.04
C PRO A 22 8.07 16.85 -17.21
N HIS A 23 9.30 16.33 -17.15
CA HIS A 23 9.60 15.04 -16.53
C HIS A 23 9.02 14.86 -15.12
N ARG A 24 9.07 15.89 -14.26
CA ARG A 24 8.50 15.84 -12.90
C ARG A 24 6.97 15.72 -12.89
N GLN A 25 6.28 16.34 -13.84
CA GLN A 25 4.82 16.23 -13.95
C GLN A 25 4.40 14.86 -14.47
N GLU A 26 5.17 14.27 -15.38
CA GLU A 26 4.96 12.89 -15.84
C GLU A 26 5.14 11.87 -14.70
N VAL A 27 6.20 12.01 -13.89
CA VAL A 27 6.41 11.15 -12.70
C VAL A 27 5.26 11.31 -11.70
N PHE A 28 4.81 12.54 -11.47
CA PHE A 28 3.65 12.82 -10.62
C PHE A 28 2.39 12.10 -11.14
N ALA A 29 2.07 12.24 -12.42
CA ALA A 29 0.90 11.61 -13.04
C ALA A 29 0.92 10.08 -12.90
N ARG A 30 2.08 9.44 -13.11
CA ARG A 30 2.25 7.99 -12.92
C ARG A 30 1.96 7.56 -11.49
N HIS A 31 2.41 8.31 -10.48
CA HIS A 31 2.12 7.98 -9.08
C HIS A 31 0.65 8.18 -8.71
N ILE A 32 -0.03 9.17 -9.28
CA ILE A 32 -1.49 9.33 -9.10
C ILE A 32 -2.23 8.11 -9.65
N VAL A 33 -1.91 7.68 -10.87
CA VAL A 33 -2.52 6.48 -11.48
C VAL A 33 -2.17 5.20 -10.72
N ALA A 34 -1.00 5.16 -10.05
CA ALA A 34 -0.64 4.10 -9.12
C ALA A 34 -1.50 4.05 -7.84
N GLY A 35 -2.28 5.09 -7.55
CA GLY A 35 -3.16 5.21 -6.38
C GLY A 35 -2.53 5.97 -5.21
N CYS A 36 -1.41 6.67 -5.40
CA CYS A 36 -0.82 7.52 -4.36
C CYS A 36 -1.68 8.77 -4.11
N SER A 37 -1.62 9.30 -2.87
CA SER A 37 -2.22 10.61 -2.58
C SER A 37 -1.49 11.73 -3.33
N GLN A 38 -2.17 12.87 -3.59
CA GLN A 38 -1.57 14.01 -4.31
C GLN A 38 -0.28 14.52 -3.64
N ALA A 39 -0.26 14.63 -2.31
CA ALA A 39 0.92 15.08 -1.59
C ALA A 39 2.07 14.06 -1.70
N GLU A 40 1.77 12.77 -1.59
CA GLU A 40 2.77 11.71 -1.71
C GLU A 40 3.33 11.60 -3.13
N ALA A 41 2.47 11.64 -4.15
CA ALA A 41 2.86 11.64 -5.55
C ALA A 41 3.79 12.83 -5.85
N ALA A 42 3.49 14.01 -5.30
CA ALA A 42 4.35 15.19 -5.46
C ALA A 42 5.73 15.00 -4.79
N ARG A 43 5.79 14.43 -3.58
CA ARG A 43 7.08 14.12 -2.92
C ARG A 43 7.91 13.15 -3.75
N ARG A 44 7.28 12.07 -4.24
CA ARG A 44 7.97 11.07 -5.08
C ARG A 44 8.44 11.64 -6.42
N ALA A 45 7.74 12.63 -6.95
CA ALA A 45 8.16 13.38 -8.15
C ALA A 45 9.28 14.41 -7.90
N GLY A 46 9.76 14.54 -6.65
CA GLY A 46 10.86 15.43 -6.28
C GLY A 46 10.45 16.88 -5.99
N TYR A 47 9.19 17.14 -5.67
CA TYR A 47 8.75 18.44 -5.14
C TYR A 47 9.09 18.55 -3.64
N ALA A 48 9.26 19.78 -3.15
CA ALA A 48 9.61 20.05 -1.76
C ALA A 48 8.55 19.51 -0.79
N TRP A 49 8.98 18.96 0.35
CA TRP A 49 8.11 18.24 1.27
C TRP A 49 7.03 19.11 1.90
N ASP A 50 7.41 20.33 2.27
CA ASP A 50 6.54 21.30 2.98
C ASP A 50 5.42 21.84 2.07
N SER A 51 5.70 22.00 0.78
CA SER A 51 4.75 22.50 -0.21
C SER A 51 4.11 21.41 -1.08
N ALA A 52 4.43 20.13 -0.82
CA ALA A 52 3.99 19.01 -1.66
C ALA A 52 2.46 18.90 -1.76
N ARG A 53 1.73 19.18 -0.68
CA ARG A 53 0.26 19.13 -0.67
C ARG A 53 -0.35 20.19 -1.59
N GLN A 54 0.10 21.43 -1.47
CA GLN A 54 -0.38 22.55 -2.31
C GLN A 54 0.04 22.35 -3.77
N THR A 55 1.29 21.91 -3.98
CA THR A 55 1.81 21.63 -5.32
C THR A 55 1.03 20.50 -5.99
N GLY A 56 0.76 19.40 -5.29
CA GLY A 56 -0.03 18.29 -5.82
C GLY A 56 -1.45 18.72 -6.21
N SER A 57 -2.11 19.53 -5.38
CA SER A 57 -3.43 20.08 -5.70
C SER A 57 -3.38 20.96 -6.96
N ARG A 58 -2.41 21.87 -7.05
CA ARG A 58 -2.21 22.74 -8.22
C ARG A 58 -1.92 21.94 -9.49
N LEU A 59 -1.11 20.88 -9.40
CA LEU A 59 -0.79 20.01 -10.53
C LEU A 59 -2.02 19.27 -11.06
N VAL A 60 -2.90 18.78 -10.18
CA VAL A 60 -4.14 18.12 -10.62
C VAL A 60 -5.11 19.11 -11.27
N ALA A 61 -5.07 20.39 -10.88
CA ALA A 61 -5.87 21.44 -11.51
C ALA A 61 -5.33 21.88 -12.89
N ASP A 62 -4.08 21.57 -13.23
CA ASP A 62 -3.53 21.85 -14.56
C ASP A 62 -4.13 20.89 -15.60
N VAL A 63 -4.74 21.46 -16.64
CA VAL A 63 -5.45 20.72 -17.69
C VAL A 63 -4.55 19.70 -18.38
N ASN A 64 -3.26 20.02 -18.59
CA ASN A 64 -2.34 19.11 -19.28
C ASN A 64 -2.01 17.89 -18.42
N VAL A 65 -1.79 18.11 -17.11
CA VAL A 65 -1.51 17.03 -16.15
C VAL A 65 -2.75 16.17 -15.93
N ALA A 66 -3.93 16.78 -15.81
CA ALA A 66 -5.19 16.06 -15.68
C ALA A 66 -5.48 15.17 -16.91
N ALA A 67 -5.30 15.71 -18.12
CA ALA A 67 -5.44 14.95 -19.36
C ALA A 67 -4.47 13.76 -19.40
N ARG A 68 -3.22 13.97 -18.97
CA ARG A 68 -2.21 12.91 -18.91
C ARG A 68 -2.54 11.83 -17.89
N ILE A 69 -3.07 12.20 -16.72
CA ILE A 69 -3.53 11.24 -15.71
C ILE A 69 -4.67 10.38 -16.27
N ALA A 70 -5.63 10.99 -16.97
CA ALA A 70 -6.74 10.28 -17.59
C ALA A 70 -6.27 9.30 -18.68
N GLU A 71 -5.33 9.71 -19.53
CA GLU A 71 -4.72 8.86 -20.56
C GLU A 71 -4.02 7.64 -19.93
N LEU A 72 -3.18 7.87 -18.92
CA LEU A 72 -2.48 6.79 -18.21
C LEU A 72 -3.44 5.86 -17.46
N ALA A 73 -4.53 6.39 -16.90
CA ALA A 73 -5.55 5.58 -16.24
C ALA A 73 -6.29 4.68 -17.24
N LEU A 74 -6.65 5.19 -18.42
CA LEU A 74 -7.28 4.42 -19.49
C LEU A 74 -6.34 3.33 -20.01
N ALA A 75 -5.07 3.66 -20.27
CA ALA A 75 -4.08 2.67 -20.70
C ALA A 75 -3.88 1.54 -19.66
N ARG A 76 -3.95 1.87 -18.37
CA ARG A 76 -3.89 0.91 -17.28
C ARG A 76 -5.13 0.01 -17.23
N GLU A 77 -6.31 0.58 -17.41
CA GLU A 77 -7.57 -0.18 -17.45
C GLU A 77 -7.60 -1.14 -18.66
N ASP A 78 -7.15 -0.70 -19.83
CA ASP A 78 -7.06 -1.54 -21.02
C ASP A 78 -6.08 -2.70 -20.84
N SER A 79 -4.94 -2.45 -20.19
CA SER A 79 -3.98 -3.50 -19.81
C SER A 79 -4.63 -4.50 -18.83
N HIS A 80 -5.33 -4.01 -17.80
CA HIS A 80 -6.05 -4.86 -16.85
C HIS A 80 -7.15 -5.69 -17.51
N ARG A 81 -7.88 -5.13 -18.47
CA ARG A 81 -8.90 -5.84 -19.24
C ARG A 81 -8.28 -6.97 -20.07
N THR A 82 -7.15 -6.70 -20.71
CA THR A 82 -6.42 -7.71 -21.50
C THR A 82 -5.93 -8.85 -20.60
N GLU A 83 -5.31 -8.53 -19.46
CA GLU A 83 -4.89 -9.54 -18.48
C GLU A 83 -6.08 -10.38 -17.96
N HIS A 84 -7.21 -9.73 -17.70
CA HIS A 84 -8.44 -10.41 -17.28
C HIS A 84 -8.95 -11.37 -18.37
N ASP A 85 -8.98 -10.94 -19.62
CA ASP A 85 -9.42 -11.76 -20.75
C ASP A 85 -8.50 -12.96 -20.98
N ASP A 86 -7.18 -12.78 -20.82
CA ASP A 86 -6.19 -13.85 -20.87
C ASP A 86 -6.41 -14.90 -19.77
N LEU A 87 -6.66 -14.44 -18.53
CA LEU A 87 -6.99 -15.35 -17.42
C LEU A 87 -8.27 -16.14 -17.68
N VAL A 88 -9.30 -15.49 -18.21
CA VAL A 88 -10.56 -16.13 -18.61
C VAL A 88 -10.34 -17.17 -19.71
N ALA A 89 -9.54 -16.84 -20.73
CA ALA A 89 -9.20 -17.77 -21.81
C ALA A 89 -8.44 -19.00 -21.28
N ASN A 90 -7.49 -18.80 -20.37
CA ASN A 90 -6.73 -19.87 -19.72
C ASN A 90 -7.63 -20.79 -18.87
N LEU A 91 -8.56 -20.23 -18.09
CA LEU A 91 -9.52 -21.02 -17.31
C LEU A 91 -10.46 -21.85 -18.20
N LYS A 92 -10.93 -21.29 -19.31
CA LYS A 92 -11.74 -22.03 -20.30
C LYS A 92 -10.96 -23.20 -20.88
N ARG A 93 -9.68 -23.00 -21.22
CA ARG A 93 -8.81 -24.07 -21.71
C ARG A 93 -8.61 -25.17 -20.67
N LEU A 94 -8.31 -24.80 -19.42
CA LEU A 94 -8.16 -25.74 -18.31
C LEU A 94 -9.43 -26.58 -18.09
N MET A 95 -10.60 -25.95 -18.19
CA MET A 95 -11.89 -26.63 -18.09
C MET A 95 -12.04 -27.69 -19.19
N THR A 96 -11.79 -27.33 -20.45
CA THR A 96 -11.84 -28.27 -21.58
C THR A 96 -10.84 -29.41 -21.42
N ASP A 97 -9.60 -29.12 -21.01
CA ASP A 97 -8.56 -30.13 -20.77
C ASP A 97 -8.90 -31.07 -19.61
N SER A 98 -9.57 -30.56 -18.58
CA SER A 98 -10.03 -31.38 -17.45
C SER A 98 -11.17 -32.29 -17.87
N MET A 99 -12.12 -31.78 -18.67
CA MET A 99 -13.22 -32.56 -19.21
C MET A 99 -12.73 -33.68 -20.15
N SER A 100 -11.75 -33.40 -21.02
CA SER A 100 -11.20 -34.41 -21.94
C SER A 100 -10.49 -35.55 -21.20
N LYS A 101 -9.85 -35.24 -20.07
CA LYS A 101 -9.21 -36.21 -19.16
C LYS A 101 -10.19 -36.89 -18.19
N LYS A 102 -11.50 -36.63 -18.30
CA LYS A 102 -12.55 -37.08 -17.36
C LYS A 102 -12.30 -36.67 -15.90
N ASN A 103 -11.53 -35.60 -15.70
CA ASN A 103 -11.29 -35.03 -14.38
C ASN A 103 -12.40 -34.02 -14.04
N THR A 104 -13.52 -34.53 -13.53
CA THR A 104 -14.73 -33.74 -13.23
C THR A 104 -14.49 -32.68 -12.15
N SER A 105 -13.69 -32.99 -11.12
CA SER A 105 -13.37 -32.04 -10.06
C SER A 105 -12.54 -30.86 -10.56
N GLY A 106 -11.59 -31.12 -11.47
CA GLY A 106 -10.82 -30.07 -12.15
C GLY A 106 -11.70 -29.14 -12.97
N ALA A 107 -12.65 -29.70 -13.74
CA ALA A 107 -13.59 -28.92 -14.53
C ALA A 107 -14.52 -28.06 -13.65
N LEU A 108 -15.08 -28.63 -12.57
CA LEU A 108 -15.94 -27.89 -11.63
C LEU A 108 -15.18 -26.73 -10.95
N ARG A 109 -13.92 -26.93 -10.58
CA ARG A 109 -13.09 -25.86 -10.00
C ARG A 109 -12.82 -24.74 -10.99
N ALA A 110 -12.56 -25.07 -12.26
CA ALA A 110 -12.38 -24.06 -13.30
C ALA A 110 -13.67 -23.23 -13.52
N ILE A 111 -14.84 -23.88 -13.49
CA ILE A 111 -16.15 -23.22 -13.58
C ILE A 111 -16.38 -22.29 -12.38
N ASP A 112 -16.10 -22.73 -11.16
CA ASP A 112 -16.23 -21.90 -9.95
C ASP A 112 -15.35 -20.63 -10.05
N MET A 113 -14.08 -20.80 -10.44
CA MET A 113 -13.18 -19.65 -10.63
C MET A 113 -13.69 -18.70 -11.71
N LEU A 114 -14.16 -19.21 -12.86
CA LEU A 114 -14.69 -18.39 -13.94
C LEU A 114 -15.92 -17.58 -13.48
N ALA A 115 -16.83 -18.20 -12.74
CA ALA A 115 -17.99 -17.53 -12.19
C ALA A 115 -17.63 -16.46 -11.12
N ARG A 116 -16.53 -16.65 -10.38
CA ARG A 116 -15.99 -15.61 -9.48
C ARG A 116 -15.43 -14.42 -10.25
N PHE A 117 -14.67 -14.66 -11.32
CA PHE A 117 -14.12 -13.59 -12.18
C PHE A 117 -15.24 -12.79 -12.88
N GLN A 118 -16.30 -13.45 -13.33
CA GLN A 118 -17.46 -12.79 -13.93
C GLN A 118 -18.36 -12.07 -12.92
N GLY A 119 -18.05 -12.17 -11.62
CA GLY A 119 -18.82 -11.52 -10.57
C GLY A 119 -20.17 -12.15 -10.28
N HIS A 120 -20.44 -13.38 -10.75
CA HIS A 120 -21.66 -14.12 -10.44
C HIS A 120 -21.78 -14.50 -8.96
N TYR A 121 -20.65 -14.61 -8.26
CA TYR A 121 -20.64 -14.67 -6.81
C TYR A 121 -20.59 -13.25 -6.24
N ALA A 122 -21.66 -12.87 -5.54
CA ALA A 122 -21.60 -11.81 -4.56
C ALA A 122 -20.59 -12.25 -3.50
N ASN A 123 -19.33 -11.88 -3.67
CA ASN A 123 -18.36 -11.96 -2.59
C ASN A 123 -18.99 -11.20 -1.43
N GLY A 124 -19.42 -11.89 -0.37
CA GLY A 124 -20.03 -11.28 0.82
C GLY A 124 -19.12 -10.22 1.48
N ASN A 125 -17.87 -10.12 1.02
CA ASN A 125 -16.89 -9.13 1.44
C ASN A 125 -16.73 -7.94 0.46
N ARG A 126 -17.64 -7.76 -0.52
CA ARG A 126 -17.58 -6.67 -1.52
C ARG A 126 -17.91 -5.29 -0.91
N GLY A 127 -18.00 -5.16 0.41
CA GLY A 127 -18.12 -3.88 1.12
C GLY A 127 -16.84 -3.03 1.14
N GLN A 128 -15.67 -3.59 0.83
CA GLN A 128 -14.40 -2.84 0.88
C GLN A 128 -13.75 -2.55 -0.48
N SER A 129 -13.97 -3.38 -1.50
CA SER A 129 -13.30 -3.19 -2.81
C SER A 129 -13.96 -2.14 -3.71
N GLY A 130 -15.14 -1.62 -3.35
CA GLY A 130 -15.86 -0.62 -4.16
C GLY A 130 -15.48 0.84 -3.86
N ARG A 131 -14.64 1.09 -2.84
CA ARG A 131 -14.42 2.48 -2.35
C ARG A 131 -13.35 3.27 -3.12
N THR A 132 -12.63 2.65 -4.05
CA THR A 132 -11.70 3.37 -4.96
C THR A 132 -12.34 3.82 -6.27
N SER A 133 -13.58 3.39 -6.54
CA SER A 133 -14.40 3.90 -7.66
C SER A 133 -15.33 5.04 -7.23
N ALA A 134 -14.97 5.77 -6.16
CA ALA A 134 -15.69 6.97 -5.70
C ALA A 134 -15.05 8.27 -6.22
N LEU A 135 -14.30 8.21 -7.32
CA LEU A 135 -13.81 9.42 -8.01
C LEU A 135 -14.76 9.92 -9.11
N SER A 136 -15.87 9.22 -9.37
CA SER A 136 -16.81 9.57 -10.45
C SER A 136 -18.06 10.34 -10.00
N ASP A 137 -18.18 10.72 -8.73
CA ASP A 137 -19.38 11.42 -8.23
C ASP A 137 -19.03 12.68 -7.41
N THR A 138 -18.40 13.64 -8.10
CA THR A 138 -18.30 15.04 -7.65
C THR A 138 -19.10 15.93 -8.61
N ARG A 139 -20.36 15.57 -8.86
CA ARG A 139 -21.34 16.40 -9.56
C ARG A 139 -22.61 16.58 -8.73
N ASP A 140 -22.44 16.95 -7.46
CA ASP A 140 -23.46 17.74 -6.76
C ASP A 140 -22.82 18.47 -5.56
N ALA A 141 -21.90 19.39 -5.88
CA ALA A 141 -21.52 20.39 -4.90
C ALA A 141 -22.68 21.40 -4.82
N PRO A 142 -23.30 21.60 -3.64
CA PRO A 142 -24.28 22.67 -3.47
C PRO A 142 -23.66 24.01 -3.88
N PRO A 143 -24.46 24.93 -4.45
CA PRO A 143 -23.97 26.22 -4.89
C PRO A 143 -23.24 26.91 -3.74
N SER A 144 -21.98 27.29 -4.00
CA SER A 144 -21.12 27.96 -3.05
C SER A 144 -21.85 29.14 -2.42
N GLU A 145 -21.96 29.08 -1.10
CA GLU A 145 -22.37 30.19 -0.25
C GLU A 145 -21.45 31.39 -0.58
N PRO A 146 -22.02 32.59 -0.82
CA PRO A 146 -21.26 33.75 -1.27
C PRO A 146 -20.17 34.11 -0.25
N ALA A 147 -18.95 34.30 -0.75
CA ALA A 147 -17.78 34.62 0.04
C ALA A 147 -18.05 35.76 1.03
N PRO A 148 -17.64 35.63 2.30
CA PRO A 148 -17.65 36.75 3.24
C PRO A 148 -16.78 37.86 2.67
N GLN A 149 -17.37 39.06 2.58
CA GLN A 149 -16.71 40.25 2.10
C GLN A 149 -15.42 40.52 2.91
N PRO A 150 -14.38 41.07 2.28
CA PRO A 150 -13.14 41.42 2.96
C PRO A 150 -13.43 42.40 4.08
N VAL A 151 -13.25 41.95 5.32
CA VAL A 151 -13.16 42.83 6.48
C VAL A 151 -11.96 43.76 6.26
N PRO A 152 -12.15 45.09 6.37
CA PRO A 152 -11.10 46.06 6.13
C PRO A 152 -9.97 45.87 7.14
N VAL A 153 -8.75 45.74 6.60
CA VAL A 153 -7.51 45.67 7.37
C VAL A 153 -7.37 46.96 8.19
N PRO A 154 -7.27 46.90 9.53
CA PRO A 154 -7.03 48.08 10.34
C PRO A 154 -5.66 48.68 10.00
N VAL A 155 -5.69 49.98 9.73
CA VAL A 155 -4.53 50.84 9.47
C VAL A 155 -3.54 50.76 10.64
N PRO A 156 -2.22 50.68 10.40
CA PRO A 156 -1.22 50.70 11.47
C PRO A 156 -1.25 52.06 12.19
N THR A 157 -1.63 52.03 13.46
CA THR A 157 -1.53 53.14 14.40
C THR A 157 -0.06 53.44 14.69
N PRO A 158 0.39 54.71 14.60
CA PRO A 158 1.77 55.11 14.92
C PRO A 158 2.11 54.84 16.39
N GLU A 159 3.31 54.28 16.59
CA GLU A 159 3.93 53.96 17.88
C GLU A 159 4.04 55.18 18.81
N GLU A 160 3.56 54.99 20.04
CA GLU A 160 3.70 55.89 21.18
C GLU A 160 4.98 55.48 21.95
N PRO A 161 5.86 56.43 22.35
CA PRO A 161 7.15 56.10 22.96
C PRO A 161 6.99 55.55 24.39
N GLU A 162 7.60 54.39 24.64
CA GLU A 162 7.65 53.74 25.95
C GLU A 162 8.41 54.60 27.00
N PRO A 163 7.85 54.80 28.21
CA PRO A 163 8.58 55.41 29.31
C PRO A 163 9.53 54.42 30.01
N GLU A 164 10.64 55.00 30.45
CA GLU A 164 11.76 54.47 31.23
C GLU A 164 11.45 53.34 32.23
N ALA A 165 12.34 52.36 32.19
CA ALA A 165 12.44 51.21 33.09
C ALA A 165 12.47 51.62 34.57
N VAL A 166 11.37 51.34 35.27
CA VAL A 166 11.32 51.28 36.74
C VAL A 166 11.87 49.93 37.17
N PHE A 167 12.99 49.97 37.90
CA PHE A 167 13.72 48.81 38.39
C PHE A 167 13.00 48.23 39.62
N ASP A 168 12.18 47.20 39.42
CA ASP A 168 11.51 46.48 40.50
C ASP A 168 12.50 45.58 41.26
N PRO A 169 12.52 45.61 42.62
CA PRO A 169 13.40 44.78 43.43
C PRO A 169 13.09 43.27 43.28
N PRO A 170 14.06 42.39 43.56
CA PRO A 170 13.92 40.95 43.33
C PRO A 170 12.83 40.36 44.23
N MET A 171 11.77 39.85 43.59
CA MET A 171 10.64 39.19 44.23
C MET A 171 11.10 37.88 44.92
N PRO A 172 10.63 37.58 46.15
CA PRO A 172 10.96 36.33 46.82
C PRO A 172 10.45 35.11 46.05
N PRO A 173 11.14 33.95 46.15
CA PRO A 173 10.76 32.74 45.41
C PRO A 173 9.36 32.28 45.83
N ALA A 174 8.47 32.16 44.84
CA ALA A 174 7.10 31.72 45.06
C ALA A 174 7.06 30.29 45.67
N PRO A 175 6.11 30.01 46.59
CA PRO A 175 5.90 28.66 47.11
C PRO A 175 5.59 27.71 45.94
N GLN A 176 6.35 26.61 45.83
CA GLN A 176 6.10 25.60 44.81
C GLN A 176 4.74 24.96 45.07
N LEU A 177 3.80 25.19 44.17
CA LEU A 177 2.50 24.53 44.22
C LEU A 177 2.68 23.02 44.03
N PRO A 178 1.86 22.19 44.69
CA PRO A 178 1.88 20.73 44.53
C PRO A 178 1.84 20.38 43.03
N VAL A 179 2.90 19.70 42.56
CA VAL A 179 3.01 19.25 41.18
C VAL A 179 1.90 18.24 40.93
N GLU A 180 0.92 18.64 40.11
CA GLU A 180 -0.14 17.77 39.64
C GLU A 180 0.49 16.55 38.95
N PRO A 181 0.12 15.32 39.34
CA PRO A 181 0.74 14.11 38.81
C PRO A 181 0.65 14.10 37.28
N ALA A 182 1.80 13.88 36.64
CA ALA A 182 1.92 13.93 35.18
C ALA A 182 0.83 13.05 34.53
N PRO A 183 0.08 13.59 33.54
CA PRO A 183 -0.98 12.86 32.89
C PRO A 183 -0.42 11.55 32.31
N ALA A 184 -1.14 10.46 32.54
CA ALA A 184 -0.73 9.13 32.10
C ALA A 184 -0.38 9.17 30.60
N PRO A 185 0.72 8.52 30.17
CA PRO A 185 1.13 8.54 28.78
C PRO A 185 -0.03 8.02 27.90
N PRO A 186 -0.29 8.68 26.76
CA PRO A 186 -1.36 8.26 25.87
C PRO A 186 -1.14 6.79 25.46
N PRO A 187 -2.21 5.97 25.40
CA PRO A 187 -2.08 4.59 24.98
C PRO A 187 -1.45 4.52 23.58
N PRO A 188 -0.61 3.51 23.30
CA PRO A 188 0.03 3.39 21.99
C PRO A 188 -1.04 3.34 20.89
N PRO A 189 -0.79 3.99 19.74
CA PRO A 189 -1.75 4.05 18.65
C PRO A 189 -2.14 2.62 18.23
N ARG A 190 -3.44 2.30 18.32
CA ARG A 190 -3.96 1.00 17.89
C ARG A 190 -3.59 0.79 16.41
N MET A 191 -2.89 -0.30 16.15
CA MET A 191 -2.43 -0.66 14.81
C MET A 191 -3.66 -0.84 13.91
N ARG A 192 -3.73 -0.12 12.79
CA ARG A 192 -4.88 -0.23 11.87
C ARG A 192 -4.96 -1.66 11.32
N PRO A 193 -6.16 -2.27 11.22
CA PRO A 193 -6.31 -3.64 10.71
C PRO A 193 -5.62 -3.88 9.36
N ASP A 194 -5.71 -2.90 8.45
CA ASP A 194 -5.08 -2.96 7.13
C ASP A 194 -3.55 -3.08 7.20
N HIS A 195 -2.92 -2.50 8.23
CA HIS A 195 -1.48 -2.56 8.39
C HIS A 195 -1.04 -3.94 8.89
N ALA A 196 -1.77 -4.53 9.83
CA ALA A 196 -1.50 -5.88 10.32
C ALA A 196 -1.59 -6.92 9.18
N ILE A 197 -2.61 -6.82 8.32
CA ILE A 197 -2.77 -7.70 7.16
C ILE A 197 -1.59 -7.56 6.19
N ARG A 198 -1.13 -6.34 5.91
CA ARG A 198 0.04 -6.12 5.03
C ARG A 198 1.33 -6.69 5.61
N VAL A 199 1.55 -6.53 6.92
CA VAL A 199 2.71 -7.10 7.62
C VAL A 199 2.69 -8.63 7.53
N LEU A 200 1.52 -9.25 7.73
CA LEU A 200 1.36 -10.69 7.59
C LEU A 200 1.62 -11.17 6.16
N GLN A 201 1.07 -10.48 5.15
CA GLN A 201 1.30 -10.81 3.74
C GLN A 201 2.77 -10.68 3.34
N ALA A 202 3.46 -9.66 3.84
CA ALA A 202 4.90 -9.50 3.63
C ALA A 202 5.69 -10.66 4.26
N LYS A 203 5.36 -11.06 5.50
CA LYS A 203 5.96 -12.22 6.19
C LYS A 203 5.78 -13.51 5.40
N ILE A 204 4.56 -13.81 4.94
CA ILE A 204 4.27 -15.01 4.15
C ILE A 204 5.08 -15.02 2.85
N SER A 205 5.11 -13.88 2.14
CA SER A 205 5.84 -13.75 0.87
C SER A 205 7.34 -13.94 1.05
N MET A 206 7.89 -13.39 2.13
CA MET A 206 9.30 -13.51 2.47
C MET A 206 9.67 -14.96 2.84
N ILE A 207 8.89 -15.62 3.70
CA ILE A 207 9.11 -17.04 4.05
C ILE A 207 9.06 -17.92 2.79
N ALA A 208 8.10 -17.68 1.89
CA ALA A 208 8.01 -18.38 0.61
C ALA A 208 9.27 -18.18 -0.25
N HIS A 209 9.78 -16.95 -0.32
CA HIS A 209 11.02 -16.64 -1.04
C HIS A 209 12.23 -17.37 -0.46
N CYS A 210 12.45 -17.29 0.86
CA CYS A 210 13.53 -18.00 1.55
C CYS A 210 13.46 -19.51 1.28
N ARG A 211 12.25 -20.07 1.30
CA ARG A 211 12.01 -21.49 1.03
C ARG A 211 12.37 -21.89 -0.40
N ASP A 212 11.96 -21.11 -1.38
CA ASP A 212 12.26 -21.40 -2.80
C ASP A 212 13.75 -21.24 -3.11
N THR A 213 14.42 -20.28 -2.47
CA THR A 213 15.87 -20.11 -2.56
C THR A 213 16.62 -21.29 -1.94
N LEU A 214 16.22 -21.77 -0.76
CA LEU A 214 16.80 -22.99 -0.17
C LEU A 214 16.54 -24.23 -1.03
N LYS A 215 15.31 -24.39 -1.54
CA LYS A 215 14.96 -25.54 -2.40
C LYS A 215 15.80 -25.59 -3.67
N SER A 216 16.10 -24.43 -4.26
CA SER A 216 16.88 -24.34 -5.49
C SER A 216 18.39 -24.49 -5.28
N ARG A 217 18.95 -23.87 -4.24
CA ARG A 217 20.41 -23.87 -3.99
C ARG A 217 20.88 -25.02 -3.10
N HIS A 218 20.10 -25.42 -2.11
CA HIS A 218 20.49 -26.39 -1.08
C HIS A 218 19.35 -27.39 -0.78
N PRO A 219 19.02 -28.30 -1.72
CA PRO A 219 17.88 -29.20 -1.57
C PRO A 219 17.99 -30.16 -0.37
N GLN A 220 19.21 -30.47 0.09
CA GLN A 220 19.45 -31.31 1.26
C GLN A 220 18.98 -30.63 2.55
N VAL A 221 19.28 -29.34 2.72
CA VAL A 221 18.82 -28.54 3.86
C VAL A 221 17.31 -28.42 3.82
N TYR A 222 16.75 -28.12 2.65
CA TYR A 222 15.31 -28.01 2.45
C TYR A 222 14.55 -29.28 2.87
N GLN A 223 15.06 -30.47 2.56
CA GLN A 223 14.44 -31.74 2.97
C GLN A 223 14.50 -31.97 4.48
N SER A 224 15.42 -31.32 5.19
CA SER A 224 15.57 -31.45 6.64
C SER A 224 14.61 -30.54 7.43
N LEU A 225 14.04 -29.52 6.79
CA LEU A 225 13.11 -28.58 7.43
C LEU A 225 11.82 -29.30 7.83
N ALA A 226 11.42 -29.16 9.09
CA ALA A 226 10.13 -29.65 9.59
C ALA A 226 8.99 -28.66 9.32
N PHE A 227 9.29 -27.36 9.33
CA PHE A 227 8.30 -26.30 9.16
C PHE A 227 8.74 -25.26 8.14
N THR A 228 7.78 -24.50 7.60
CA THR A 228 8.04 -23.45 6.61
C THR A 228 8.82 -22.28 7.18
N GLU A 229 8.60 -21.95 8.45
CA GLU A 229 9.24 -20.83 9.13
C GLU A 229 10.73 -21.07 9.38
N GLU A 230 11.15 -22.34 9.48
CA GLU A 230 12.56 -22.70 9.68
C GLU A 230 13.46 -22.24 8.52
N ALA A 231 12.88 -22.04 7.33
CA ALA A 231 13.61 -21.52 6.18
C ALA A 231 14.23 -20.14 6.44
N ALA A 232 13.57 -19.29 7.24
CA ALA A 232 14.04 -17.93 7.52
C ALA A 232 15.33 -17.90 8.37
N MET A 233 15.65 -18.98 9.08
CA MET A 233 16.86 -19.04 9.92
C MET A 233 18.16 -19.15 9.11
N PHE A 234 18.09 -19.43 7.81
CA PHE A 234 19.27 -19.54 6.95
C PHE A 234 19.59 -18.23 6.21
N PHE A 235 18.86 -17.16 6.51
CA PHE A 235 19.01 -15.86 5.87
C PHE A 235 19.34 -14.78 6.90
N ASP A 236 20.01 -13.73 6.44
CA ASP A 236 20.21 -12.50 7.20
C ASP A 236 19.04 -11.51 7.02
N ASP A 237 19.18 -10.30 7.57
CA ASP A 237 18.18 -9.23 7.46
C ASP A 237 17.98 -8.71 6.03
N ALA A 238 18.99 -8.85 5.17
CA ALA A 238 18.92 -8.48 3.77
C ALA A 238 18.24 -9.57 2.92
N LEU A 239 17.85 -10.70 3.54
CA LEU A 239 17.36 -11.91 2.87
C LEU A 239 18.44 -12.55 1.98
N ASP A 240 19.70 -12.30 2.30
CA ASP A 240 20.83 -13.00 1.71
C ASP A 240 21.09 -14.29 2.49
N LEU A 241 21.40 -15.37 1.77
CA LEU A 241 21.64 -16.67 2.38
C LEU A 241 22.95 -16.61 3.18
N LEU A 242 22.88 -16.98 4.46
CA LEU A 242 24.04 -17.05 5.35
C LEU A 242 25.10 -18.02 4.80
N SER A 243 26.36 -17.81 5.19
CA SER A 243 27.42 -18.74 4.87
C SER A 243 27.20 -20.08 5.57
N GLU A 244 27.63 -21.20 4.97
CA GLU A 244 27.41 -22.54 5.52
C GLU A 244 28.05 -22.72 6.91
N ALA A 245 29.09 -21.95 7.24
CA ALA A 245 29.71 -21.94 8.56
C ALA A 245 28.81 -21.31 9.65
N ASP A 246 27.89 -20.44 9.25
CA ASP A 246 26.97 -19.71 10.14
C ASP A 246 25.59 -20.38 10.22
N TRP A 247 25.39 -21.50 9.52
CA TRP A 247 24.11 -22.19 9.52
C TRP A 247 23.79 -22.81 10.88
N PRO A 248 22.51 -22.79 11.29
CA PRO A 248 22.09 -23.50 12.48
C PRO A 248 22.25 -25.01 12.27
N THR A 249 22.85 -25.70 13.24
CA THR A 249 22.99 -27.15 13.22
C THR A 249 21.79 -27.79 13.91
N ARG A 250 21.13 -28.74 13.24
CA ARG A 250 19.99 -29.43 13.81
C ARG A 250 20.44 -30.41 14.90
N GLN A 251 19.96 -30.22 16.12
CA GLN A 251 20.20 -31.19 17.21
C GLN A 251 19.12 -32.27 17.28
N SER A 252 17.86 -31.86 17.08
CA SER A 252 16.70 -32.75 17.05
C SER A 252 15.59 -32.12 16.20
N PRO A 253 14.52 -32.86 15.83
CA PRO A 253 13.36 -32.25 15.17
C PRO A 253 12.83 -31.05 15.96
N GLY A 254 12.71 -29.90 15.32
CA GLY A 254 12.28 -28.64 15.95
C GLY A 254 13.29 -27.96 16.87
N LYS A 255 14.52 -28.46 16.99
CA LYS A 255 15.57 -27.86 17.83
C LYS A 255 16.84 -27.61 17.04
N TRP A 256 17.13 -26.33 16.85
CA TRP A 256 18.30 -25.82 16.13
C TRP A 256 19.29 -25.21 17.13
N LEU A 257 20.59 -25.48 16.94
CA LEU A 257 21.67 -24.91 17.74
C LEU A 257 22.57 -24.06 16.83
N TRP A 258 22.82 -22.82 17.24
CA TRP A 258 23.69 -21.89 16.53
C TRP A 258 25.18 -22.12 16.89
N PRO A 259 26.11 -22.13 15.91
CA PRO A 259 27.52 -22.43 16.16
C PRO A 259 28.23 -21.52 17.16
N HIS A 260 27.85 -20.23 17.26
CA HIS A 260 28.58 -19.21 18.04
C HIS A 260 27.78 -18.60 19.21
N GLY A 261 26.82 -19.35 19.77
CA GLY A 261 25.76 -18.78 20.60
C GLY A 261 24.78 -18.02 19.70
N ASN A 262 23.51 -17.91 20.08
CA ASN A 262 22.52 -17.23 19.24
C ASN A 262 23.01 -15.78 19.04
N PRO A 263 23.61 -15.39 17.88
CA PRO A 263 23.71 -13.97 17.62
C PRO A 263 22.25 -13.53 17.66
N ALA A 264 21.91 -12.43 18.32
CA ALA A 264 20.57 -11.89 18.20
C ALA A 264 20.32 -11.79 16.68
N ASN A 265 19.59 -12.75 16.13
CA ASN A 265 19.29 -12.78 14.72
C ASN A 265 18.02 -11.94 14.70
N PRO A 266 18.11 -10.64 14.38
CA PRO A 266 16.95 -9.78 14.21
C PRO A 266 15.87 -10.46 13.37
N ALA A 267 16.25 -11.32 12.42
CA ALA A 267 15.34 -12.15 11.65
C ALA A 267 14.37 -13.00 12.52
N LEU A 268 14.85 -13.54 13.64
CA LEU A 268 14.05 -14.31 14.59
C LEU A 268 13.26 -13.42 15.56
N SER A 269 13.81 -12.27 15.95
CA SER A 269 13.11 -11.35 16.86
C SER A 269 11.88 -10.74 16.19
N TRP A 270 11.94 -10.40 14.89
CA TRP A 270 10.76 -9.92 14.18
C TRP A 270 9.77 -11.04 13.85
N VAL A 271 10.21 -12.28 13.64
CA VAL A 271 9.30 -13.43 13.47
C VAL A 271 8.53 -13.69 14.76
N GLN A 272 9.22 -13.69 15.91
CA GLN A 272 8.63 -13.83 17.25
C GLN A 272 7.73 -12.64 17.61
N ASP A 273 8.16 -11.41 17.31
CA ASP A 273 7.34 -10.20 17.52
C ASP A 273 6.09 -10.20 16.61
N ALA A 274 6.22 -10.65 15.36
CA ALA A 274 5.09 -10.79 14.47
C ALA A 274 4.10 -11.86 14.97
N ASP A 275 4.56 -13.00 15.48
CA ASP A 275 3.67 -14.02 16.04
C ASP A 275 2.97 -13.54 17.30
N ALA A 276 3.69 -12.87 18.22
CA ALA A 276 3.09 -12.23 19.39
C ALA A 276 2.03 -11.17 19.00
N ARG A 277 2.26 -10.43 17.92
CA ARG A 277 1.31 -9.42 17.41
C ARG A 277 0.12 -10.05 16.69
N ILE A 278 0.32 -11.17 15.99
CA ILE A 278 -0.76 -11.95 15.38
C ILE A 278 -1.64 -12.56 16.47
N ASP A 279 -1.05 -13.14 17.51
CA ASP A 279 -1.79 -13.71 18.64
C ASP A 279 -2.56 -12.64 19.42
N ALA A 280 -1.93 -11.48 19.67
CA ALA A 280 -2.60 -10.33 20.28
C ALA A 280 -3.77 -9.82 19.40
N TYR A 281 -3.62 -9.83 18.08
CA TYR A 281 -4.69 -9.45 17.15
C TYR A 281 -5.82 -10.49 17.12
N ALA A 282 -5.50 -11.79 17.16
CA ALA A 282 -6.47 -12.86 17.25
C ALA A 282 -7.28 -12.79 18.56
N ALA A 283 -6.62 -12.53 19.69
CA ALA A 283 -7.28 -12.31 20.97
C ALA A 283 -8.21 -11.07 20.94
N ALA A 284 -7.74 -9.96 20.35
CA ALA A 284 -8.57 -8.75 20.20
C ALA A 284 -9.78 -8.95 19.29
N LEU A 285 -9.69 -9.84 18.29
CA LEU A 285 -10.82 -10.22 17.43
C LEU A 285 -11.86 -11.04 18.19
N VAL A 286 -11.43 -11.94 19.08
CA VAL A 286 -12.34 -12.73 19.93
C VAL A 286 -13.06 -11.81 20.94
N GLU A 287 -12.33 -10.90 21.61
CA GLU A 287 -12.94 -9.92 22.53
C GLU A 287 -13.90 -8.96 21.83
N ALA A 288 -13.65 -8.61 20.57
CA ALA A 288 -14.55 -7.78 19.78
C ALA A 288 -15.85 -8.51 19.39
N GLN A 289 -15.83 -9.83 19.25
CA GLN A 289 -17.02 -10.64 18.97
C GLN A 289 -17.90 -10.83 20.21
N ASP A 290 -17.30 -10.91 21.41
CA ASP A 290 -18.04 -11.07 22.67
C ASP A 290 -18.74 -9.78 23.15
N ASN A 291 -18.29 -8.60 22.71
CA ASN A 291 -18.88 -7.31 23.10
C ASN A 291 -20.06 -6.85 22.24
N ASP A 292 -20.45 -7.63 21.21
CA ASP A 292 -21.54 -7.29 20.28
C ASP A 292 -22.85 -8.08 20.59
N VAL A 293 -22.95 -8.65 21.81
CA VAL A 293 -24.12 -9.39 22.34
C VAL A 293 -24.73 -8.66 23.53
#